data_AF-A7J309-F1
#
_entry.id   AF-A7J309-F1
#
_cell.length_a   1.000
_cell.length_b   1.000
_cell.length_c   1.000
_cell.angle_alpha   90.00
_cell.angle_beta   90.00
_cell.angle_gamma   90.00
#
_symmetry.space_group_name_H-M   'P 1'
#
loop_
_entity.id
_entity.type
_entity.pdbx_description
1 polymer ?
#
loop_
_entity_poly.entity_id
_entity_poly.type
_entity_poly.pdbx_seq_one_letter_code
_entity_poly.pdbx_strand_id
1 'polypeptide(L)'
;QPNAMGGRETGGLANMLAAHMDIENEVHRNRVANFWNAPNLAQQAGLKAVDMFKAVGEGKIKALWIMATNPVVSMPDADSVEAAIAYCPFVVVSDIMA
;
A
#
# COMPACT_ATOMS: atom_id res chain seq x y z
N GLN A 1 6.01 -14.06 -5.35
CA GLN A 1 5.85 -13.67 -3.93
C GLN A 1 5.80 -14.95 -3.08
N PRO A 2 6.95 -15.54 -2.69
CA PRO A 2 6.97 -16.78 -1.90
C PRO A 2 6.39 -16.59 -0.49
N ASN A 3 6.41 -15.37 0.05
CA ASN A 3 5.84 -15.03 1.36
C ASN A 3 4.55 -14.19 1.27
N ALA A 4 3.67 -14.52 0.32
CA ALA A 4 2.42 -13.76 0.12
C ALA A 4 1.52 -13.78 1.37
N MET A 5 1.44 -14.90 2.09
CA MET A 5 0.66 -14.99 3.33
C MET A 5 1.30 -14.21 4.47
N GLY A 6 2.62 -14.34 4.69
CA GLY A 6 3.31 -13.59 5.73
C GLY A 6 3.17 -12.08 5.54
N GLY A 7 3.24 -11.59 4.30
CA GLY A 7 2.97 -10.17 4.01
C GLY A 7 1.57 -9.71 4.42
N ARG A 8 0.54 -10.58 4.30
CA ARG A 8 -0.83 -10.28 4.76
C ARG A 8 -0.91 -10.28 6.28
N GLU A 9 -0.32 -11.28 6.91
CA GLU A 9 -0.27 -11.40 8.38
C GLU A 9 0.40 -10.19 9.02
N THR A 10 1.40 -9.59 8.38
CA THR A 10 2.13 -8.42 8.91
C THR A 10 1.50 -7.08 8.52
N GLY A 11 0.29 -7.05 7.94
CA GLY A 11 -0.41 -5.80 7.61
C GLY A 11 -0.05 -5.19 6.25
N GLY A 12 0.46 -5.98 5.29
CA GLY A 12 0.75 -5.54 3.93
C GLY A 12 -0.48 -5.36 3.02
N LEU A 13 -1.69 -5.28 3.59
CA LEU A 13 -2.93 -5.06 2.85
C LEU A 13 -3.55 -3.72 3.26
N ALA A 14 -4.07 -2.98 2.28
CA ALA A 14 -4.66 -1.66 2.52
C ALA A 14 -5.94 -1.68 3.40
N ASN A 15 -6.57 -2.84 3.57
CA ASN A 15 -7.87 -2.98 4.20
C ASN A 15 -7.86 -3.82 5.50
N MET A 16 -6.67 -4.09 6.05
CA MET A 16 -6.51 -4.97 7.20
C MET A 16 -5.29 -4.55 8.01
N LEU A 17 -5.37 -4.64 9.33
CA LEU A 17 -4.26 -4.41 10.25
C LEU A 17 -3.43 -5.71 10.42
N ALA A 18 -2.25 -5.59 11.03
CA ALA A 18 -1.42 -6.75 11.36
C ALA A 18 -2.19 -7.81 12.20
N ALA A 19 -1.77 -9.07 12.10
CA ALA A 19 -2.41 -10.23 12.73
C ALA A 19 -3.90 -10.40 12.37
N HIS A 20 -4.26 -10.10 11.11
CA HIS A 20 -5.61 -10.22 10.57
C HIS A 20 -6.69 -9.42 11.31
N MET A 21 -6.28 -8.35 11.98
CA MET A 21 -7.21 -7.46 12.66
C MET A 21 -7.97 -6.60 11.64
N ASP A 22 -9.29 -6.55 11.79
CA ASP A 22 -10.16 -5.67 11.00
C ASP A 22 -9.88 -4.18 11.31
N ILE A 23 -9.63 -3.39 10.26
CA ILE A 23 -9.38 -1.95 10.35
C ILE A 23 -10.63 -1.14 10.76
N GLU A 24 -11.82 -1.64 10.45
CA GLU A 24 -13.09 -0.97 10.77
C GLU A 24 -13.52 -1.22 12.24
N ASN A 25 -12.90 -2.19 12.90
CA ASN A 25 -13.14 -2.51 14.31
C ASN A 25 -12.31 -1.62 15.25
N GLU A 26 -13.00 -0.82 16.08
CA GLU A 26 -12.35 0.10 17.02
C GLU A 26 -11.45 -0.59 18.06
N VAL A 27 -11.88 -1.74 18.59
CA VAL A 27 -11.09 -2.51 19.58
C VAL A 27 -9.78 -2.98 18.96
N HIS A 28 -9.82 -3.41 17.69
CA HIS A 28 -8.62 -3.80 16.94
C HIS A 28 -7.69 -2.61 16.69
N ARG A 29 -8.23 -1.46 16.23
CA ARG A 29 -7.46 -0.24 16.04
C ARG A 29 -6.76 0.20 17.33
N ASN A 30 -7.49 0.21 18.45
CA ASN A 30 -6.94 0.61 19.75
C ASN A 30 -5.81 -0.33 20.21
N ARG A 31 -5.94 -1.64 19.97
CA ARG A 31 -4.88 -2.61 20.29
C ARG A 31 -3.59 -2.31 19.52
N VAL A 32 -3.70 -2.10 18.20
CA VAL A 32 -2.54 -1.82 17.33
C VAL A 32 -1.93 -0.46 17.67
N ALA A 33 -2.76 0.57 17.81
CA ALA A 33 -2.34 1.93 18.16
C ALA A 33 -1.54 1.96 19.47
N ASN A 34 -2.01 1.25 20.50
CA ASN A 34 -1.31 1.16 21.78
C ASN A 34 0.01 0.39 21.66
N PHE A 35 0.03 -0.74 20.94
CA PHE A 35 1.24 -1.56 20.78
C PHE A 35 2.36 -0.80 20.03
N TRP A 36 2.01 -0.01 19.01
CA TRP A 36 2.97 0.75 18.21
C TRP A 36 3.21 2.20 18.68
N ASN A 37 2.54 2.65 19.75
CA ASN A 37 2.53 4.07 20.16
C ASN A 37 2.15 5.01 18.98
N ALA A 38 1.10 4.62 18.24
CA ALA A 38 0.66 5.28 17.01
C ALA A 38 -0.71 5.96 17.23
N PRO A 39 -0.75 7.19 17.77
CA PRO A 39 -2.02 7.87 18.10
C PRO A 39 -2.85 8.25 16.86
N ASN A 40 -2.22 8.29 15.67
CA ASN A 40 -2.85 8.68 14.40
C ASN A 40 -2.97 7.49 13.44
N LEU A 41 -3.43 6.34 13.92
CA LEU A 41 -3.66 5.16 13.08
C LEU A 41 -4.80 5.43 12.07
N ALA A 42 -4.68 4.86 10.87
CA ALA A 42 -5.74 4.89 9.88
C ALA A 42 -7.05 4.28 10.43
N GLN A 43 -8.17 4.93 10.15
CA GLN A 43 -9.50 4.52 10.63
C GLN A 43 -10.35 3.83 9.57
N GLN A 44 -9.90 3.83 8.31
CA GLN A 44 -10.60 3.28 7.16
C GLN A 44 -9.61 2.60 6.22
N ALA A 45 -10.10 1.65 5.43
CA ALA A 45 -9.31 1.01 4.38
C ALA A 45 -8.74 2.01 3.36
N GLY A 46 -7.50 1.77 2.93
CA GLY A 46 -6.86 2.45 1.81
C GLY A 46 -7.30 1.92 0.45
N LEU A 47 -6.76 2.53 -0.61
CA LEU A 47 -7.03 2.12 -1.99
C LEU A 47 -6.37 0.78 -2.32
N LYS A 48 -7.07 -0.05 -3.09
CA LYS A 48 -6.48 -1.25 -3.73
C LYS A 48 -5.59 -0.82 -4.88
N ALA A 49 -4.68 -1.70 -5.31
CA ALA A 49 -3.61 -1.35 -6.26
C ALA A 49 -4.10 -0.64 -7.54
N VAL A 50 -5.17 -1.12 -8.20
CA VAL A 50 -5.72 -0.48 -9.42
C VAL A 50 -6.23 0.93 -9.12
N ASP A 51 -7.06 1.08 -8.09
CA ASP A 51 -7.61 2.38 -7.68
C ASP A 51 -6.51 3.33 -7.19
N MET A 52 -5.47 2.79 -6.55
CA MET A 52 -4.31 3.55 -6.09
C MET A 52 -3.55 4.16 -7.27
N PHE A 53 -3.21 3.39 -8.31
CA PHE A 53 -2.52 3.93 -9.48
C PHE A 53 -3.39 4.93 -10.27
N LYS A 54 -4.71 4.70 -10.34
CA LYS A 54 -5.62 5.72 -10.86
C LYS A 54 -5.54 7.02 -10.07
N ALA A 55 -5.56 6.94 -8.73
CA ALA A 55 -5.45 8.12 -7.86
C ALA A 55 -4.08 8.83 -7.97
N VAL A 56 -3.01 8.10 -8.31
CA VAL A 56 -1.70 8.69 -8.64
C VAL A 56 -1.80 9.48 -9.95
N GLY A 57 -2.36 8.89 -11.00
CA GLY A 57 -2.57 9.57 -12.29
C GLY A 57 -3.50 10.80 -12.19
N GLU A 58 -4.43 10.79 -11.23
CA GLU A 58 -5.28 11.95 -10.91
C GLU A 58 -4.59 13.00 -10.00
N GLY A 59 -3.35 12.75 -9.57
CA GLY A 59 -2.58 13.65 -8.70
C GLY A 59 -3.05 13.71 -7.23
N LYS A 60 -3.92 12.80 -6.82
CA LYS A 60 -4.40 12.67 -5.42
C LYS A 60 -3.33 12.04 -4.52
N ILE A 61 -2.58 11.08 -5.05
CA ILE A 61 -1.40 10.50 -4.41
C ILE A 61 -0.16 11.13 -5.05
N LYS A 62 0.70 11.73 -4.21
CA LYS A 62 1.87 12.49 -4.66
C LYS A 62 3.22 11.85 -4.29
N ALA A 63 3.17 10.76 -3.54
CA ALA A 63 4.33 9.98 -3.15
C ALA A 63 4.01 8.50 -3.30
N LEU A 64 4.89 7.77 -3.96
CA LEU A 64 4.83 6.32 -4.11
C LEU A 64 6.11 5.69 -3.58
N TRP A 65 5.96 4.60 -2.84
CA TRP A 65 7.07 3.74 -2.45
C TRP A 65 6.79 2.32 -2.92
N ILE A 66 7.57 1.89 -3.91
CA ILE A 66 7.49 0.57 -4.53
C ILE A 66 8.60 -0.29 -3.92
N MET A 67 8.22 -1.40 -3.28
CA MET A 67 9.15 -2.29 -2.59
C MET A 67 9.13 -3.69 -3.22
N ALA A 68 10.28 -4.12 -3.74
CA ALA A 68 10.54 -5.45 -4.29
C ALA A 68 9.48 -5.96 -5.30
N THR A 69 8.98 -5.07 -6.15
CA THR A 69 8.02 -5.38 -7.21
C THR A 69 8.13 -4.37 -8.34
N ASN A 70 7.75 -4.78 -9.56
CA ASN A 70 7.63 -3.89 -10.70
C ASN A 70 6.15 -3.79 -11.12
N PRO A 71 5.42 -2.75 -10.71
CA PRO A 71 3.99 -2.62 -10.99
C PRO A 71 3.68 -2.46 -12.48
N VAL A 72 4.58 -1.87 -13.30
CA VAL A 72 4.37 -1.76 -14.75
C VAL A 72 4.32 -3.14 -15.41
N VAL A 73 5.10 -4.10 -14.90
CA VAL A 73 5.11 -5.49 -15.38
C VAL A 73 3.96 -6.32 -14.79
N SER A 74 3.63 -6.10 -13.52
CA SER A 74 2.70 -7.00 -12.80
C SER A 74 1.23 -6.55 -12.77
N MET A 75 0.95 -5.28 -13.07
CA MET A 75 -0.42 -4.74 -13.05
C MET A 75 -1.07 -4.85 -14.44
N PRO A 76 -2.42 -4.93 -14.50
CA PRO A 76 -3.14 -4.71 -15.74
C PRO A 76 -2.97 -3.25 -16.21
N ASP A 77 -3.05 -3.03 -17.52
CA ASP A 77 -2.93 -1.71 -18.15
C ASP A 77 -1.59 -1.01 -17.83
N ALA A 78 -0.51 -1.61 -18.33
CA ALA A 78 0.86 -1.18 -18.08
C ALA A 78 1.11 0.29 -18.46
N ASP A 79 0.56 0.74 -19.60
CA ASP A 79 0.73 2.11 -20.10
C ASP A 79 0.16 3.14 -19.12
N SER A 80 -1.03 2.88 -18.57
CA SER A 80 -1.64 3.74 -17.55
C SER A 80 -0.84 3.76 -16.25
N VAL A 81 -0.28 2.61 -15.83
CA VAL A 81 0.54 2.52 -14.62
C VAL A 81 1.88 3.24 -14.81
N GLU A 82 2.53 3.08 -15.96
CA GLU A 82 3.75 3.80 -16.31
C GLU A 82 3.52 5.31 -16.32
N ALA A 83 2.47 5.78 -16.99
CA ALA A 83 2.10 7.18 -17.02
C ALA A 83 1.82 7.75 -15.62
N ALA A 84 1.12 7.00 -14.76
CA ALA A 84 0.86 7.40 -13.39
C ALA A 84 2.15 7.53 -12.56
N ILE A 85 3.07 6.55 -12.68
CA ILE A 85 4.36 6.60 -11.97
C ILE A 85 5.20 7.78 -12.45
N ALA A 86 5.26 8.02 -13.77
CA ALA A 86 6.00 9.14 -14.35
C ALA A 86 5.42 10.51 -13.94
N TYR A 87 4.10 10.60 -13.74
CA TYR A 87 3.44 11.80 -13.25
C TYR A 87 3.61 12.02 -11.74
N CYS A 88 3.91 10.98 -10.96
CA CYS A 88 4.00 11.07 -9.51
C CYS A 88 5.21 11.95 -9.10
N PRO A 89 5.00 13.02 -8.30
CA PRO A 89 6.08 13.94 -7.91
C PRO A 89 7.25 13.29 -7.17
N PHE A 90 7.01 12.20 -6.47
CA PHE A 90 8.03 11.51 -5.69
C PHE A 90 7.83 9.99 -5.72
N VAL A 91 8.82 9.28 -6.24
CA VAL A 91 8.80 7.82 -6.32
C VAL A 91 10.09 7.28 -5.70
N VAL A 92 9.94 6.36 -4.74
CA VAL A 92 11.03 5.56 -4.18
C VAL A 92 10.87 4.13 -4.68
N VAL A 93 11.95 3.56 -5.20
CA VAL A 93 12.04 2.14 -5.52
C VAL A 93 13.06 1.50 -4.58
N SER A 94 12.63 0.50 -3.84
CA SER A 94 13.52 -0.33 -3.01
C SER A 94 13.52 -1.74 -3.58
N ASP A 95 14.55 -2.06 -4.35
CA ASP A 95 14.75 -3.36 -4.98
C ASP A 95 16.17 -3.87 -4.72
N ILE A 96 16.38 -5.17 -4.91
CA ILE A 96 17.69 -5.82 -4.82
C ILE A 96 18.38 -5.91 -6.19
N MET A 97 17.64 -5.62 -7.26
CA MET A 97 18.15 -5.56 -8.63
C MET A 97 18.72 -4.17 -8.92
N ALA A 98 19.87 -4.11 -9.58
CA ALA A 98 20.53 -2.88 -10.03
C ALA A 98 20.01 -2.42 -11.38
#